data_AF-A0A9W7I0H9-F1
#
_entry.id   AF-A0A9W7I0H9-F1
#
_cell.length_a   1.000
_cell.length_b   1.000
_cell.length_c   1.000
_cell.angle_alpha   90.00
_cell.angle_beta   90.00
_cell.angle_gamma   90.00
#
_symmetry.space_group_name_H-M   'P 1'
#
loop_
_entity.id
_entity.type
_entity.pdbx_description
1 polymer ?
#
loop_
_entity_poly.entity_id
_entity_poly.type
_entity_poly.pdbx_seq_one_letter_code
_entity_poly.pdbx_strand_id
1 'polypeptide(L)'
;MAIRGSSILIPAMLFFMVFELQYEAIHSYTSVHYMVGDEDGWDPVISMQGWAQGKHFHAGDVLEFKYDDAFDVSIVDKAGYDDCFVSDTSIQFSDGDDNITLAFGANYFISSLPTNICAGGMKMAINATAPPPSV
;
A
#
# COMPACT_ATOMS: atom_id res chain seq x y z
N MET A 1 44.56 -31.69 37.18
CA MET A 1 43.57 -31.73 36.08
C MET A 1 43.26 -30.29 35.69
N ALA A 2 44.00 -29.73 34.73
CA ALA A 2 43.77 -28.35 34.30
C ALA A 2 42.58 -28.36 33.34
N ILE A 3 41.45 -27.81 33.78
CA ILE A 3 40.33 -27.52 32.90
C ILE A 3 40.83 -26.39 31.99
N ARG A 4 41.33 -26.73 30.80
CA ARG A 4 41.53 -25.77 29.71
C ARG A 4 40.15 -25.27 29.33
N GLY A 5 39.67 -24.24 30.04
CA GLY A 5 38.50 -23.51 29.63
C GLY A 5 38.79 -22.91 28.26
N SER A 6 38.20 -23.49 27.22
CA SER A 6 38.37 -23.04 25.84
C SER A 6 37.87 -21.59 25.73
N SER A 7 38.80 -20.64 25.84
CA SER A 7 38.56 -19.19 25.80
C SER A 7 37.95 -18.71 24.48
N ILE A 8 37.83 -19.60 23.49
CA ILE A 8 37.21 -19.37 22.18
C ILE A 8 35.68 -19.54 22.23
N LEU A 9 35.17 -20.34 23.18
CA LEU A 9 33.72 -20.59 23.29
C LEU A 9 32.95 -19.34 23.73
N ILE A 10 33.55 -18.52 24.60
CA ILE A 10 32.91 -17.29 25.12
C ILE A 10 32.72 -16.24 24.02
N PRO A 11 33.74 -15.84 23.23
CA PRO A 11 33.54 -14.89 22.14
C PRO A 11 32.67 -15.47 21.01
N ALA A 12 32.72 -16.78 20.74
CA ALA A 12 31.83 -17.42 19.77
C ALA A 12 30.36 -17.37 20.24
N MET A 13 30.07 -17.74 21.49
CA MET A 13 28.72 -17.66 22.06
C MET A 13 28.21 -16.21 22.12
N LEU A 14 29.07 -15.24 22.45
CA LEU A 14 28.71 -13.81 22.39
C LEU A 14 28.42 -13.36 20.97
N PHE A 15 29.16 -13.84 19.97
CA PHE A 15 28.90 -13.53 18.57
C PHE A 15 27.58 -14.16 18.09
N PHE A 16 27.27 -15.40 18.48
CA PHE A 16 25.99 -16.06 18.18
C PHE A 16 24.80 -15.41 18.92
N MET A 17 24.94 -15.05 20.20
CA MET A 17 23.91 -14.32 20.94
C MET A 17 23.67 -12.93 20.37
N VAL A 18 24.73 -12.23 19.92
CA VAL A 18 24.57 -10.96 19.20
C VAL A 18 23.84 -11.19 17.89
N PHE A 19 24.19 -12.22 17.11
CA PHE A 19 23.50 -12.55 15.85
C PHE A 19 22.02 -12.91 16.04
N GLU A 20 21.67 -13.62 17.12
CA GLU A 20 20.29 -13.98 17.49
C GLU A 20 19.49 -12.76 18.00
N LEU A 21 20.11 -11.88 18.80
CA LEU A 21 19.49 -10.63 19.26
C LEU A 21 19.29 -9.59 18.14
N GLN A 22 20.05 -9.69 17.04
CA GLN A 22 19.90 -8.82 15.85
C GLN A 22 18.81 -9.33 14.90
N TYR A 23 18.35 -10.58 15.06
CA TYR A 23 17.28 -11.17 14.24
C TYR A 23 15.88 -10.71 14.68
N GLU A 24 15.69 -10.31 15.94
CA GLU A 24 14.38 -9.88 16.46
C GLU A 24 14.06 -8.38 16.24
N ALA A 25 14.92 -7.62 15.57
CA ALA A 25 14.57 -6.29 15.07
C ALA A 25 13.75 -6.41 13.76
N ILE A 26 12.69 -7.22 13.77
CA ILE A 26 11.75 -7.31 12.64
C ILE A 26 10.80 -6.12 12.75
N HIS A 27 11.25 -5.01 12.16
CA HIS A 27 10.49 -3.95 11.52
C HIS A 27 9.12 -3.61 12.13
N SER A 28 9.09 -2.73 13.13
CA SER A 28 7.89 -1.95 13.42
C SER A 28 7.64 -0.95 12.29
N TYR A 29 6.96 -1.38 11.23
CA TYR A 29 6.44 -0.47 10.21
C TYR A 29 5.08 0.06 10.67
N THR A 30 4.90 1.38 10.62
CA THR A 30 3.60 2.02 10.83
C THR A 30 3.01 2.32 9.46
N SER A 31 1.84 1.74 9.16
CA SER A 31 1.10 2.05 7.93
C SER A 31 0.77 3.53 7.85
N VAL A 32 0.96 4.12 6.68
CA VAL A 32 0.55 5.50 6.41
C VAL A 32 -0.89 5.51 5.91
N HIS A 33 -1.65 6.50 6.38
CA HIS A 33 -3.00 6.78 5.89
C HIS A 33 -2.95 7.93 4.90
N TYR A 34 -3.45 7.73 3.68
CA TYR A 34 -3.49 8.73 2.62
C TYR A 34 -4.94 9.08 2.29
N MET A 35 -5.30 10.35 2.45
CA MET A 35 -6.55 10.87 1.91
C MET A 35 -6.37 11.07 0.40
N VAL A 36 -7.05 10.26 -0.41
CA VAL A 36 -6.94 10.31 -1.87
C VAL A 36 -7.45 11.65 -2.36
N GLY A 37 -6.64 12.34 -3.17
CA GLY A 37 -6.95 13.68 -3.66
C GLY A 37 -6.82 14.81 -2.63
N ASP A 38 -6.29 14.52 -1.43
CA ASP A 38 -6.16 15.48 -0.33
C ASP A 38 -7.53 16.16 -0.04
N GLU A 39 -7.63 17.49 -0.11
CA GLU A 39 -8.88 18.22 0.18
C GLU A 39 -9.96 18.08 -0.91
N ASP A 40 -9.57 17.75 -2.14
CA ASP A 40 -10.48 17.57 -3.27
C ASP A 40 -11.14 16.18 -3.28
N GLY A 41 -10.54 15.20 -2.59
CA GLY A 41 -11.08 13.84 -2.51
C GLY A 41 -10.90 13.03 -3.79
N TRP A 42 -11.60 11.90 -3.87
CA TRP A 42 -11.73 11.12 -5.09
C TRP A 42 -12.73 11.83 -6.02
N ASP A 43 -12.22 12.79 -6.78
CA ASP A 43 -13.01 13.65 -7.68
C ASP A 43 -12.32 13.89 -9.04
N PRO A 44 -13.07 13.89 -10.17
CA PRO A 44 -12.51 14.11 -11.51
C PRO A 44 -11.95 15.53 -11.75
N VAL A 45 -12.15 16.50 -10.86
CA VAL A 45 -11.63 17.87 -10.99
C VAL A 45 -10.10 17.95 -10.85
N ILE A 46 -9.48 16.93 -10.24
CA ILE A 46 -8.02 16.81 -10.10
C ILE A 46 -7.47 15.57 -10.80
N SER A 47 -6.17 15.64 -11.12
CA SER A 47 -5.47 14.49 -11.70
C SER A 47 -5.11 13.49 -10.61
N MET A 48 -5.80 12.35 -10.56
CA MET A 48 -5.49 11.26 -9.61
C MET A 48 -4.07 10.72 -9.77
N GLN A 49 -3.58 10.64 -10.99
CA GLN A 49 -2.19 10.27 -11.24
C GLN A 49 -1.20 11.35 -10.82
N GLY A 50 -1.59 12.62 -10.96
CA GLY A 50 -0.81 13.76 -10.44
C GLY A 50 -0.75 13.75 -8.92
N TRP A 51 -1.86 13.45 -8.24
CA TRP A 51 -1.91 13.31 -6.79
C TRP A 51 -0.99 12.17 -6.31
N ALA A 52 -1.00 11.02 -6.97
CA ALA A 52 -0.14 9.89 -6.61
C ALA A 52 1.36 10.16 -6.86
N GLN A 53 1.70 11.13 -7.73
CA GLN A 53 3.07 11.40 -8.13
C GLN A 53 3.94 11.86 -6.95
N GLY A 54 5.09 11.21 -6.77
CA GLY A 54 6.06 11.56 -5.72
C GLY A 54 5.71 11.04 -4.32
N LYS A 55 4.55 10.39 -4.14
CA LYS A 55 4.24 9.65 -2.92
C LYS A 55 4.92 8.26 -2.96
N HIS A 56 5.32 7.77 -1.80
CA HIS A 56 5.93 6.46 -1.63
C HIS A 56 4.98 5.54 -0.89
N PHE A 57 4.32 4.68 -1.66
CA PHE A 57 3.35 3.73 -1.13
C PHE A 57 4.03 2.41 -0.76
N HIS A 58 3.58 1.83 0.34
CA HIS A 58 4.02 0.51 0.79
C HIS A 58 2.82 -0.41 1.03
N ALA A 59 3.05 -1.71 0.93
CA ALA A 59 2.05 -2.70 1.28
C ALA A 59 1.61 -2.50 2.74
N GLY A 60 0.30 -2.47 2.97
CA GLY A 60 -0.29 -2.18 4.27
C GLY A 60 -0.65 -0.72 4.51
N ASP A 61 -0.23 0.23 3.67
CA ASP A 61 -0.76 1.59 3.69
C ASP A 61 -2.25 1.60 3.38
N VAL A 62 -2.96 2.61 3.86
CA VAL A 62 -4.40 2.76 3.66
C VAL A 62 -4.66 3.99 2.79
N LEU A 63 -5.50 3.81 1.78
CA LEU A 63 -6.07 4.87 0.98
C LEU A 63 -7.51 5.12 1.44
N GLU A 64 -7.78 6.34 1.88
CA GLU A 64 -9.11 6.83 2.22
C GLU A 64 -9.71 7.54 1.01
N PHE A 65 -10.75 6.96 0.44
CA PHE A 65 -11.50 7.50 -0.70
C PHE A 65 -12.74 8.21 -0.18
N LYS A 66 -12.72 9.53 -0.23
CA LYS A 66 -13.89 10.38 0.05
C LYS A 66 -14.47 10.94 -1.23
N TYR A 67 -15.75 10.75 -1.46
CA TYR A 67 -16.41 11.13 -2.70
C TYR A 67 -17.93 11.27 -2.50
N ASP A 68 -18.57 12.07 -3.37
CA ASP A 68 -20.03 12.20 -3.41
C ASP A 68 -20.70 10.91 -3.89
N ASP A 69 -21.96 10.66 -3.49
CA ASP A 69 -22.79 9.50 -3.88
C ASP A 69 -22.97 9.28 -5.40
N ALA A 70 -22.50 10.22 -6.22
CA ALA A 70 -22.49 10.10 -7.68
C ALA A 70 -21.34 9.21 -8.19
N PHE A 71 -20.32 8.98 -7.36
CA PHE A 71 -19.13 8.21 -7.69
C PHE A 71 -19.05 6.93 -6.84
N ASP A 72 -18.06 6.12 -7.17
CA ASP A 72 -17.72 4.86 -6.53
C ASP A 72 -16.20 4.65 -6.59
N VAL A 73 -15.72 3.63 -5.89
CA VAL A 73 -14.36 3.12 -6.09
C VAL A 73 -14.38 1.61 -6.29
N SER A 74 -13.71 1.15 -7.35
CA SER A 74 -13.54 -0.25 -7.68
C SER A 74 -12.07 -0.61 -7.71
N ILE A 75 -11.69 -1.66 -6.98
CA ILE A 75 -10.41 -2.35 -7.15
C ILE A 75 -10.53 -3.29 -8.34
N VAL A 76 -9.67 -3.09 -9.33
CA VAL A 76 -9.66 -3.85 -10.57
C VAL A 76 -8.27 -4.44 -10.83
N ASP A 77 -8.19 -5.34 -11.80
CA ASP A 77 -6.90 -5.76 -12.35
C ASP A 77 -6.42 -4.77 -13.41
N LYS A 78 -5.27 -5.06 -14.03
CA LYS A 78 -4.71 -4.17 -15.06
C LYS A 78 -5.64 -4.02 -16.27
N ALA A 79 -6.31 -5.09 -16.69
CA ALA A 79 -7.20 -5.03 -17.85
C ALA A 79 -8.43 -4.17 -17.55
N GLY A 80 -9.07 -4.38 -16.39
CA GLY A 80 -10.18 -3.55 -15.92
C GLY A 80 -9.77 -2.09 -15.74
N TYR A 81 -8.54 -1.81 -15.32
CA TYR A 81 -8.00 -0.45 -15.30
C TYR A 81 -7.90 0.14 -16.71
N ASP A 82 -7.21 -0.54 -17.62
CA ASP A 82 -6.94 -0.06 -18.98
C ASP A 82 -8.24 0.18 -19.76
N ASP A 83 -9.18 -0.76 -19.68
CA ASP A 83 -10.45 -0.77 -20.41
C ASP A 83 -11.59 -0.07 -19.65
N CYS A 84 -11.34 0.42 -18.42
CA CYS A 84 -12.35 1.02 -17.56
C CYS A 84 -13.57 0.12 -17.31
N PHE A 85 -13.30 -1.13 -16.98
CA PHE A 85 -14.31 -2.16 -16.79
C PHE A 85 -14.19 -2.83 -15.42
N VAL A 86 -15.34 -3.03 -14.78
CA VAL A 86 -15.47 -3.79 -13.54
C VAL A 86 -15.84 -5.23 -13.89
N SER A 87 -14.96 -6.16 -13.56
CA SER A 87 -15.15 -7.60 -13.76
C SER A 87 -15.85 -8.27 -12.56
N ASP A 88 -16.25 -9.53 -12.72
CA ASP A 88 -16.78 -10.34 -11.61
C ASP A 88 -15.78 -10.57 -10.47
N THR A 89 -14.48 -10.37 -10.73
CA THR A 89 -13.41 -10.48 -9.73
C THR A 89 -13.04 -9.15 -9.08
N SER A 90 -13.63 -8.05 -9.55
CA SER A 90 -13.39 -6.71 -9.02
C SER A 90 -14.14 -6.52 -7.69
N ILE A 91 -13.58 -5.68 -6.83
CA ILE A 91 -14.20 -5.33 -5.54
C ILE A 91 -14.70 -3.90 -5.65
N GLN A 92 -15.99 -3.70 -5.44
CA GLN A 92 -16.65 -2.39 -5.52
C GLN A 92 -17.00 -1.87 -4.12
N PHE A 93 -16.87 -0.57 -3.96
CA PHE A 93 -17.24 0.18 -2.77
C PHE A 93 -18.05 1.41 -3.19
N SER A 94 -18.99 1.81 -2.34
CA SER A 94 -19.94 2.89 -2.61
C SER A 94 -20.42 3.58 -1.32
N ASP A 95 -19.60 3.58 -0.26
CA ASP A 95 -20.00 4.15 1.03
C ASP A 95 -19.71 5.67 1.11
N GLY A 96 -18.94 6.20 0.15
CA GLY A 96 -18.55 7.63 0.08
C GLY A 96 -17.39 8.01 1.01
N ASP A 97 -16.99 7.11 1.90
CA ASP A 97 -15.80 7.21 2.77
C ASP A 97 -15.20 5.81 2.98
N ASP A 98 -14.48 5.33 1.96
CA ASP A 98 -13.97 3.96 1.89
C ASP A 98 -12.48 3.89 2.18
N ASN A 99 -12.11 3.02 3.12
CA ASN A 99 -10.71 2.80 3.50
C ASN A 99 -10.19 1.48 2.90
N ILE A 100 -9.23 1.58 1.98
CA ILE A 100 -8.68 0.45 1.25
C ILE A 100 -7.20 0.28 1.54
N THR A 101 -6.83 -0.90 2.07
CA THR A 101 -5.43 -1.26 2.31
C THR A 101 -4.73 -1.69 1.03
N LEU A 102 -3.54 -1.13 0.77
CA LEU A 102 -2.72 -1.45 -0.39
C LEU A 102 -2.10 -2.85 -0.27
N ALA A 103 -2.27 -3.65 -1.32
CA ALA A 103 -1.54 -4.89 -1.51
C ALA A 103 -0.11 -4.61 -2.01
N PHE A 104 0.82 -5.55 -1.78
CA PHE A 104 2.15 -5.46 -2.38
C PHE A 104 2.08 -5.50 -3.92
N GLY A 105 2.83 -4.62 -4.58
CA GLY A 105 2.86 -4.51 -6.04
C GLY A 105 1.81 -3.56 -6.60
N ALA A 106 1.29 -3.88 -7.78
CA ALA A 106 0.36 -3.01 -8.49
C ALA A 106 -1.05 -3.06 -7.90
N ASN A 107 -1.62 -1.89 -7.64
CA ASN A 107 -2.99 -1.69 -7.20
C ASN A 107 -3.66 -0.74 -8.21
N TYR A 108 -4.86 -1.11 -8.67
CA TYR A 108 -5.59 -0.34 -9.66
C TYR A 108 -6.98 0.00 -9.16
N PHE A 109 -7.31 1.28 -9.26
CA PHE A 109 -8.57 1.86 -8.79
C PHE A 109 -9.24 2.59 -9.94
N ILE A 110 -10.54 2.42 -10.08
CA ILE A 110 -11.37 3.18 -11.03
C ILE A 110 -12.68 3.61 -10.36
N SER A 111 -13.31 4.63 -10.90
CA SER A 111 -14.74 4.87 -10.68
C SER A 111 -15.51 4.39 -11.91
N SER A 112 -16.52 3.54 -11.70
CA SER A 112 -17.39 3.02 -12.74
C SER A 112 -18.62 3.92 -13.00
N LEU A 113 -18.94 4.83 -12.06
CA LEU A 113 -20.09 5.72 -12.13
C LEU A 113 -19.69 7.19 -11.98
N PRO A 114 -20.30 8.11 -12.77
CA PRO A 114 -21.20 7.86 -13.88
C PRO A 114 -20.47 7.25 -15.10
N THR A 115 -21.23 6.76 -16.10
CA THR A 115 -20.65 6.13 -17.30
C THR A 115 -19.59 7.02 -17.96
N ASN A 116 -18.48 6.41 -18.39
CA ASN A 116 -17.30 7.04 -19.00
C ASN A 116 -16.42 7.89 -18.06
N ILE A 117 -16.75 8.04 -16.78
CA ILE A 117 -15.94 8.85 -15.85
C ILE A 117 -14.49 8.32 -15.72
N CYS A 118 -14.31 6.99 -15.67
CA CYS A 118 -12.99 6.37 -15.66
C CYS A 118 -12.17 6.73 -16.92
N ALA A 119 -12.79 6.67 -18.10
CA ALA A 119 -12.12 7.02 -19.35
C ALA A 119 -11.78 8.52 -19.41
N GLY A 120 -12.54 9.35 -18.68
CA GLY A 120 -12.25 10.76 -18.44
C GLY A 120 -11.10 11.03 -17.47
N GLY A 121 -10.54 10.01 -16.82
CA GLY A 121 -9.38 10.14 -15.93
C GLY A 121 -9.65 9.77 -14.47
N MET A 122 -10.87 9.37 -14.13
CA MET A 122 -11.26 8.94 -12.78
C MET A 122 -10.77 7.52 -12.47
N LYS A 123 -9.44 7.38 -12.46
CA LYS A 123 -8.70 6.13 -12.32
C LYS A 123 -7.30 6.41 -11.77
N MET A 124 -6.81 5.52 -10.92
CA MET A 124 -5.50 5.63 -10.28
C MET A 124 -4.78 4.28 -10.29
N ALA A 125 -3.48 4.30 -10.60
CA ALA A 125 -2.63 3.12 -10.55
C ALA A 125 -1.45 3.40 -9.63
N ILE A 126 -1.30 2.58 -8.60
CA ILE A 126 -0.26 2.71 -7.57
C ILE A 126 0.56 1.43 -7.56
N ASN A 127 1.89 1.56 -7.45
CA ASN A 127 2.75 0.43 -7.16
C ASN A 127 3.28 0.55 -5.73
N ALA A 128 2.74 -0.26 -4.83
CA ALA A 128 3.15 -0.31 -3.43
C ALA A 128 4.37 -1.23 -3.27
N THR A 129 5.42 -0.72 -2.65
CA THR A 129 6.66 -1.47 -2.42
C THR A 129 6.67 -2.14 -1.04
N ALA A 130 7.73 -2.86 -0.72
CA ALA A 130 7.91 -3.34 0.64
C ALA A 130 8.17 -2.13 1.56
N PRO A 131 7.59 -2.10 2.78
CA PRO A 131 7.88 -1.06 3.74
C PRO A 131 9.39 -0.88 3.99
N PRO A 132 9.86 0.36 4.22
CA PRO A 132 11.25 0.59 4.55
C PRO A 132 11.58 -0.13 5.88
N PRO A 133 12.81 -0.64 6.03
CA PRO A 133 13.28 -1.14 7.31
C PRO A 133 13.11 -0.05 8.38
N SER A 134 12.44 -0.38 9.49
CA SER A 134 12.39 0.51 10.66
C SER A 134 13.80 0.86 11.12
N VAL A 135 14.08 2.16 11.27
CA VAL A 135 15.37 2.70 11.73
C VAL A 135 15.52 2.54 13.24
#